data_AF-A0A2H6G575-F1
#
_entry.id   AF-A0A2H6G575-F1
#
_cell.length_a   1.000
_cell.length_b   1.000
_cell.length_c   1.000
_cell.angle_alpha   90.00
_cell.angle_beta   90.00
_cell.angle_gamma   90.00
#
_symmetry.space_group_name_H-M   'P 1'
#
loop_
_entity.id
_entity.type
_entity.pdbx_description
1 polymer ?
#
loop_
_entity_poly.entity_id
_entity_poly.type
_entity_poly.pdbx_seq_one_letter_code
_entity_poly.pdbx_strand_id
1 'polypeptide(L)'
;MPVVQVYERYQREDAKPIYRLPKKPSESSALNLEDSWMVQYSRRVPIKFIGVWDTVGALGVKVKLSRHEKRGEFDSHFVRLSRSYEHAYQALAIDEHRKNFSPSLWYHFIPKKAPGKTHTAPPTVEQRWFVGAHSNVGGGYRNDLLPQLPLQWLQKKAIQAGLNFRQTIQLSGNELLDTPVDSYAEFLKGFYRVLKFGKRFYRKIGCGREEVTGGWIEPHLETIDSSVFDKWRANAEYRPVNLVIWAKKMNIDPQMIHGTMHARKANSST
;
A
#
# COMPACT_ATOMS: atom_id res chain seq x y z
N MET A 1 28.89 -5.76 14.82
CA MET A 1 28.52 -5.41 13.43
C MET A 1 28.22 -3.93 13.34
N PRO A 2 28.90 -3.15 12.48
CA PRO A 2 28.54 -1.76 12.20
C PRO A 2 27.12 -1.65 11.64
N VAL A 3 26.43 -0.53 11.88
CA VAL A 3 25.08 -0.27 11.36
C VAL A 3 25.03 -0.40 9.83
N VAL A 4 26.09 0.05 9.14
CA VAL A 4 26.23 -0.07 7.69
C VAL A 4 26.21 -1.54 7.24
N GLN A 5 26.98 -2.40 7.90
CA GLN A 5 27.00 -3.84 7.59
C GLN A 5 25.64 -4.50 7.88
N VAL A 6 24.91 -4.08 8.92
CA VAL A 6 23.54 -4.55 9.18
C VAL A 6 22.64 -4.17 8.00
N TYR A 7 22.70 -2.91 7.58
CA TYR A 7 21.88 -2.39 6.49
C TYR A 7 22.17 -3.10 5.16
N GLU A 8 23.45 -3.22 4.79
CA GLU A 8 23.90 -3.95 3.61
C GLU A 8 23.44 -5.41 3.63
N ARG A 9 23.53 -6.09 4.79
CA ARG A 9 23.02 -7.44 4.96
C ARG A 9 21.54 -7.53 4.59
N TYR A 10 20.70 -6.60 5.04
CA TYR A 10 19.26 -6.60 4.74
C TYR A 10 18.93 -6.27 3.26
N GLN A 11 19.88 -5.75 2.49
CA GLN A 11 19.69 -5.56 1.05
C GLN A 11 19.96 -6.84 0.24
N ARG A 12 20.66 -7.83 0.79
CA ARG A 12 20.98 -9.07 0.07
C ARG A 12 19.81 -10.06 0.10
N GLU A 13 19.52 -10.69 -1.04
CA GLU A 13 18.38 -11.62 -1.17
C GLU A 13 18.54 -12.92 -0.36
N ASP A 14 19.77 -13.33 -0.12
CA ASP A 14 20.12 -14.57 0.61
C ASP A 14 20.05 -14.40 2.13
N ALA A 15 20.07 -13.15 2.61
CA ALA A 15 20.06 -12.84 4.03
C ALA A 15 18.73 -13.23 4.67
N LYS A 16 18.80 -14.13 5.66
CA LYS A 16 17.61 -14.52 6.43
C LYS A 16 17.15 -13.33 7.30
N PRO A 17 15.88 -12.94 7.27
CA PRO A 17 15.37 -11.95 8.22
C PRO A 17 15.46 -12.49 9.64
N ILE A 18 15.65 -11.61 10.63
CA ILE A 18 15.86 -11.97 12.04
C ILE A 18 14.80 -12.94 12.61
N TYR A 19 13.55 -12.85 12.15
CA TYR A 19 12.48 -13.74 12.59
C TYR A 19 12.59 -15.19 12.06
N ARG A 20 13.45 -15.45 11.07
CA ARG A 20 13.77 -16.80 10.54
C ARG A 20 15.05 -17.39 11.13
N LEU A 21 15.85 -16.60 11.83
CA LEU A 21 17.02 -17.08 12.54
C LEU A 21 16.59 -17.89 13.78
N PRO A 22 17.47 -18.70 14.41
CA PRO A 22 17.19 -19.31 15.71
C PRO A 22 17.12 -18.25 16.82
N LYS A 23 16.47 -18.57 17.95
CA LYS A 23 16.34 -17.62 19.07
C LYS A 23 17.63 -17.50 19.87
N LYS A 24 18.41 -18.58 19.91
CA LYS A 24 19.72 -18.62 20.57
C LYS A 24 20.79 -19.15 19.61
N PRO A 25 22.05 -18.72 19.72
CA PRO A 25 23.13 -19.23 18.87
C PRO A 25 23.32 -20.75 19.01
N SER A 26 23.10 -21.30 20.21
CA SER A 26 23.22 -22.72 20.52
C SER A 26 22.19 -23.61 19.83
N GLU A 27 21.11 -23.05 19.27
CA GLU A 27 20.05 -23.80 18.59
C GLU A 27 20.40 -24.12 17.12
N SER A 28 21.56 -23.69 16.62
CA SER A 28 22.03 -24.03 15.27
C SER A 28 23.56 -24.04 15.20
N SER A 29 24.13 -25.19 14.82
CA SER A 29 25.58 -25.36 14.65
C SER A 29 26.15 -24.76 13.36
N ALA A 30 25.32 -24.14 12.51
CA ALA A 30 25.68 -23.72 11.15
C ALA A 30 25.31 -22.26 10.83
N LEU A 31 25.36 -21.35 11.82
CA LEU A 31 25.20 -19.92 11.56
C LEU A 31 26.52 -19.34 11.05
N ASN A 32 26.46 -18.54 9.99
CA ASN A 32 27.60 -17.69 9.63
C ASN A 32 27.80 -16.59 10.68
N LEU A 33 28.93 -15.87 10.59
CA LEU A 33 29.30 -14.85 11.57
C LEU A 33 28.25 -13.73 11.69
N GLU A 34 27.69 -13.28 10.57
CA GLU A 34 26.68 -12.21 10.57
C GLU A 34 25.35 -12.65 11.20
N ASP A 35 24.88 -13.85 10.88
CA ASP A 35 23.67 -14.44 11.47
C ASP A 35 23.86 -14.67 12.97
N SER A 36 25.05 -15.13 13.39
CA SER A 36 25.40 -15.29 14.80
C SER A 36 25.34 -13.96 15.55
N TRP A 37 25.89 -12.89 14.96
CA TRP A 37 25.81 -11.54 15.53
C TRP A 37 24.38 -11.01 15.58
N MET A 38 23.57 -11.25 14.55
CA MET A 38 22.15 -10.87 14.56
C MET A 38 21.42 -11.56 15.71
N VAL A 39 21.66 -12.84 15.97
CA VAL A 39 21.02 -13.59 17.07
C VAL A 39 21.54 -13.13 18.44
N GLN A 40 22.84 -12.86 18.56
CA GLN A 40 23.46 -12.52 19.84
C GLN A 40 23.20 -11.07 20.28
N TYR A 41 23.19 -10.12 19.33
CA TYR A 41 23.20 -8.69 19.62
C TYR A 41 21.94 -7.94 19.16
N SER A 42 21.01 -8.60 18.47
CA SER A 42 19.72 -7.98 18.10
C SER A 42 18.56 -8.57 18.88
N ARG A 43 17.54 -7.75 19.12
CA ARG A 43 16.26 -8.20 19.69
C ARG A 43 15.21 -8.26 18.59
N ARG A 44 14.41 -9.33 18.59
CA ARG A 44 13.18 -9.38 17.79
C ARG A 44 12.14 -8.49 18.45
N VAL A 45 11.74 -7.44 17.76
CA VAL A 45 10.71 -6.52 18.23
C VAL A 45 9.49 -6.69 17.32
N PRO A 46 8.34 -7.15 17.84
CA PRO A 46 7.09 -7.08 17.10
C PRO A 46 6.72 -5.60 16.92
N ILE A 47 6.32 -5.26 15.72
CA ILE A 47 5.87 -3.92 15.36
C ILE A 47 4.35 -3.94 15.46
N LYS A 48 3.82 -3.25 16.47
CA LYS A 48 2.39 -3.27 16.77
C LYS A 48 1.54 -2.75 15.61
N PHE A 49 1.96 -1.66 14.99
CA PHE A 49 1.19 -0.99 13.96
C PHE A 49 2.12 -0.36 12.92
N ILE A 50 1.78 -0.53 11.63
CA ILE A 50 2.36 0.23 10.54
C ILE A 50 1.23 0.88 9.73
N GLY A 51 1.27 2.21 9.64
CA GLY A 51 0.38 3.01 8.81
C GLY A 51 1.22 3.78 7.80
N VAL A 52 0.90 3.64 6.51
CA VAL A 52 1.60 4.35 5.44
C VAL A 52 0.61 5.07 4.52
N TRP A 53 1.07 6.17 3.94
CA TRP A 53 0.31 6.94 2.97
C TRP A 53 0.94 6.78 1.58
N ASP A 54 0.11 6.30 0.66
CA ASP A 54 0.32 6.25 -0.78
C ASP A 54 1.73 5.83 -1.21
N THR A 55 2.22 4.69 -0.70
CA THR A 55 3.55 4.16 -1.01
C THR A 55 3.76 4.08 -2.53
N VAL A 56 4.79 4.75 -3.03
CA VAL A 56 5.21 4.70 -4.44
C VAL A 56 6.57 4.03 -4.56
N GLY A 57 6.78 3.25 -5.62
CA GLY A 57 8.11 2.73 -5.95
C GLY A 57 9.04 3.89 -6.35
N ALA A 58 10.25 3.95 -5.78
CA ALA A 58 11.21 4.99 -6.10
C ALA A 58 11.56 5.00 -7.61
N LEU A 59 11.86 6.19 -8.16
CA LEU A 59 12.31 6.40 -9.54
C LEU A 59 13.49 5.47 -9.89
N GLY A 60 13.20 4.32 -10.51
CA GLY A 60 14.20 3.28 -10.83
C GLY A 60 13.73 1.87 -10.48
N VAL A 61 12.90 1.72 -9.45
CA VAL A 61 12.23 0.46 -9.11
C VAL A 61 11.04 0.29 -10.04
N LYS A 62 11.31 -0.29 -11.21
CA LYS A 62 10.26 -0.79 -12.09
C LYS A 62 9.54 -1.90 -11.35
N VAL A 63 8.39 -1.61 -10.74
CA VAL A 63 7.36 -2.64 -10.49
C VAL A 63 6.76 -3.00 -11.84
N LYS A 64 7.56 -3.62 -12.71
CA LYS A 64 7.07 -4.19 -13.95
C LYS A 64 6.59 -5.59 -13.59
N LEU A 65 5.29 -5.78 -13.72
CA LEU A 65 4.68 -7.11 -13.81
C LEU A 65 4.95 -7.66 -15.21
N SER A 66 6.21 -7.81 -15.60
CA SER A 66 6.50 -8.39 -16.91
C SER A 66 6.54 -9.91 -16.81
N ARG A 67 5.93 -10.57 -17.82
CA ARG A 67 5.88 -12.03 -17.96
C ARG A 67 7.25 -12.72 -18.13
N HIS A 68 8.35 -11.96 -18.18
CA HIS A 68 9.68 -12.45 -18.56
C HIS A 68 10.84 -11.81 -17.77
N GLU A 69 10.61 -11.32 -16.56
CA GLU A 69 11.71 -10.82 -15.72
C GLU A 69 12.30 -11.94 -14.85
N LYS A 70 13.64 -11.99 -14.87
CA LYS A 70 14.47 -12.95 -14.13
C LYS A 70 14.20 -12.80 -12.63
N ARG A 71 14.38 -13.90 -11.90
CA ARG A 71 14.36 -13.98 -10.43
C ARG A 71 15.12 -12.76 -9.85
N GLY A 72 14.42 -11.83 -9.18
CA GLY A 72 15.05 -10.75 -8.41
C GLY A 72 14.54 -9.31 -8.60
N GLU A 73 13.67 -9.00 -9.56
CA GLU A 73 13.21 -7.60 -9.79
C GLU A 73 11.89 -7.21 -9.08
N PHE A 74 11.42 -8.01 -8.12
CA PHE A 74 10.55 -7.45 -7.10
C PHE A 74 11.48 -6.88 -6.03
N ASP A 75 11.51 -5.55 -5.88
CA ASP A 75 12.12 -4.92 -4.70
C ASP A 75 11.37 -5.41 -3.45
N SER A 76 11.85 -6.55 -2.97
CA SER A 76 11.05 -7.54 -2.25
C SER A 76 10.84 -7.15 -0.79
N HIS A 77 11.46 -6.05 -0.36
CA HIS A 77 11.39 -5.54 1.00
C HIS A 77 10.26 -4.52 1.21
N PHE A 78 9.88 -3.74 0.19
CA PHE A 78 8.85 -2.69 0.35
C PHE A 78 7.42 -3.20 0.13
N VAL A 79 7.25 -4.22 -0.71
CA VAL A 79 5.93 -4.74 -1.11
C VAL A 79 5.49 -5.95 -0.27
N ARG A 80 6.43 -6.62 0.42
CA ARG A 80 6.15 -7.79 1.25
C ARG A 80 6.11 -7.39 2.70
N LEU A 81 4.93 -7.48 3.31
CA LEU A 81 4.77 -7.22 4.74
C LEU A 81 5.63 -8.18 5.57
N SER A 82 6.39 -7.62 6.50
CA SER A 82 7.17 -8.39 7.47
C SER A 82 6.23 -9.16 8.40
N ARG A 83 6.64 -10.37 8.77
CA ARG A 83 5.99 -11.15 9.84
C ARG A 83 6.02 -10.47 11.20
N SER A 84 6.83 -9.42 11.34
CA SER A 84 6.94 -8.67 12.59
C SER A 84 5.81 -7.67 12.76
N TYR A 85 5.06 -7.32 11.70
CA TYR A 85 3.91 -6.43 11.81
C TYR A 85 2.69 -7.19 12.35
N GLU A 86 1.98 -6.62 13.32
CA GLU A 86 0.70 -7.16 13.80
C GLU A 86 -0.49 -6.57 13.02
N HIS A 87 -0.45 -5.26 12.78
CA HIS A 87 -1.47 -4.53 12.03
C HIS A 87 -0.83 -3.63 10.96
N ALA A 88 -1.26 -3.77 9.71
CA ALA A 88 -0.74 -3.00 8.58
C ALA A 88 -1.85 -2.31 7.80
N TYR A 89 -1.74 -0.99 7.63
CA TYR A 89 -2.71 -0.17 6.93
C TYR A 89 -2.05 0.76 5.93
N GLN A 90 -2.58 0.81 4.71
CA GLN A 90 -2.08 1.68 3.65
C GLN A 90 -3.23 2.53 3.09
N ALA A 91 -3.10 3.85 3.15
CA ALA A 91 -3.98 4.76 2.42
C ALA A 91 -3.48 4.92 0.98
N LEU A 92 -4.36 4.94 -0.01
CA LEU A 92 -4.03 5.00 -1.44
C LEU A 92 -4.80 6.12 -2.13
N ALA A 93 -4.13 6.86 -3.02
CA ALA A 93 -4.73 7.93 -3.81
C ALA A 93 -5.42 7.40 -5.08
N ILE A 94 -6.70 7.73 -5.26
CA ILE A 94 -7.46 7.33 -6.46
C ILE A 94 -7.20 8.25 -7.67
N ASP A 95 -6.94 9.54 -7.42
CA ASP A 95 -6.82 10.60 -8.44
C ASP A 95 -5.37 10.95 -8.81
N GLU A 96 -4.40 10.09 -8.45
CA GLU A 96 -3.01 10.30 -8.83
C GLU A 96 -2.72 9.72 -10.23
N HIS A 97 -2.35 10.62 -11.15
CA HIS A 97 -2.24 10.31 -12.58
C HIS A 97 -0.81 10.28 -13.15
N ARG A 98 0.21 10.54 -12.33
CA ARG A 98 1.61 10.46 -12.74
C ARG A 98 2.06 9.00 -12.70
N LYS A 99 2.50 8.48 -13.85
CA LYS A 99 3.00 7.09 -13.97
C LYS A 99 4.16 6.77 -13.02
N ASN A 100 5.01 7.75 -12.72
CA ASN A 100 6.12 7.58 -11.78
C ASN A 100 5.65 7.45 -10.32
N PHE A 101 4.39 7.78 -10.05
CA PHE A 101 3.71 7.61 -8.77
C PHE A 101 2.74 6.41 -8.85
N SER A 102 3.15 5.33 -9.52
CA SER A 102 2.38 4.08 -9.48
C SER A 102 2.39 3.53 -8.05
N PRO A 103 1.22 3.14 -7.50
CA PRO A 103 1.15 2.69 -6.12
C PRO A 103 1.82 1.32 -5.98
N SER A 104 2.56 1.16 -4.89
CA SER A 104 3.10 -0.12 -4.45
C SER A 104 2.09 -0.79 -3.52
N LEU A 105 1.17 -1.55 -4.11
CA LEU A 105 0.26 -2.39 -3.32
C LEU A 105 1.06 -3.47 -2.58
N TRP A 106 0.57 -3.90 -1.42
CA TRP A 106 1.05 -5.08 -0.73
C TRP A 106 0.39 -6.34 -1.30
N TYR A 107 1.16 -7.42 -1.44
CA TYR A 107 0.70 -8.69 -2.01
C TYR A 107 1.07 -9.91 -1.16
N HIS A 108 0.18 -10.91 -1.17
CA HIS A 108 0.48 -12.29 -0.82
C HIS A 108 1.19 -12.98 -1.99
N PHE A 109 2.29 -13.69 -1.71
CA PHE A 109 2.91 -14.60 -2.68
C PHE A 109 2.48 -16.05 -2.41
N ILE A 110 1.97 -16.70 -3.45
CA ILE A 110 1.50 -18.09 -3.45
C ILE A 110 2.46 -18.91 -4.32
N PRO A 111 3.36 -19.72 -3.73
CA PRO A 111 4.33 -20.49 -4.50
C PRO A 111 3.70 -21.66 -5.24
N LYS A 112 4.09 -21.89 -6.50
CA LYS A 112 3.56 -22.99 -7.34
C LYS A 112 3.81 -24.38 -6.77
N LYS A 113 4.99 -24.57 -6.17
CA LYS A 113 5.43 -25.88 -5.64
C LYS A 113 4.90 -26.19 -4.22
N ALA A 114 4.27 -25.23 -3.55
CA ALA A 114 3.74 -25.43 -2.19
C ALA A 114 2.60 -24.44 -1.88
N PRO A 115 1.43 -24.57 -2.54
CA PRO A 115 0.36 -23.58 -2.44
C PRO A 115 -0.13 -23.34 -1.00
N GLY A 116 0.02 -24.31 -0.09
CA GLY A 116 -0.29 -24.17 1.34
C GLY A 116 0.79 -23.53 2.21
N LYS A 117 2.01 -23.30 1.69
CA LYS A 117 3.11 -22.60 2.39
C LYS A 117 3.20 -21.16 1.88
N THR A 118 2.13 -20.39 2.06
CA THR A 118 2.16 -18.96 1.76
C THR A 118 3.01 -18.22 2.80
N HIS A 119 3.62 -17.11 2.39
CA HIS A 119 4.15 -16.17 3.35
C HIS A 119 2.98 -15.65 4.20
N THR A 120 2.97 -16.01 5.48
CA THR A 120 1.98 -15.51 6.44
C THR A 120 2.17 -14.01 6.58
N ALA A 121 1.21 -13.28 6.04
CA ALA A 121 1.06 -11.85 6.26
C ALA A 121 0.79 -11.55 7.74
N PRO A 122 0.83 -10.27 8.15
CA PRO A 122 0.22 -9.86 9.40
C PRO A 122 -1.22 -10.37 9.48
N PRO A 123 -1.73 -10.70 10.67
CA PRO A 123 -3.13 -11.08 10.86
C PRO A 123 -4.10 -10.04 10.31
N THR A 124 -3.72 -8.75 10.34
CA THR A 124 -4.56 -7.66 9.87
C THR A 124 -3.82 -6.80 8.84
N VAL A 125 -4.34 -6.81 7.61
CA VAL A 125 -3.86 -5.96 6.51
C VAL A 125 -5.05 -5.33 5.81
N GLU A 126 -5.05 -4.01 5.62
CA GLU A 126 -6.04 -3.31 4.80
C GLU A 126 -5.38 -2.18 4.00
N GLN A 127 -5.69 -2.12 2.70
CA GLN A 127 -5.24 -1.07 1.80
C GLN A 127 -6.48 -0.33 1.30
N ARG A 128 -6.61 0.96 1.63
CA ARG A 128 -7.83 1.72 1.40
C ARG A 128 -7.62 2.86 0.40
N TRP A 129 -8.43 2.87 -0.64
CA TRP A 129 -8.47 3.92 -1.66
C TRP A 129 -9.28 5.12 -1.15
N PHE A 130 -8.67 6.30 -1.16
CA PHE A 130 -9.26 7.58 -0.79
C PHE A 130 -9.33 8.51 -2.00
N VAL A 131 -10.25 9.47 -1.92
CA VAL A 131 -10.32 10.61 -2.82
C VAL A 131 -9.02 11.43 -2.74
N GLY A 132 -8.58 11.96 -3.89
CA GLY A 132 -7.42 12.82 -3.98
C GLY A 132 -6.22 12.20 -4.70
N ALA A 133 -5.28 13.07 -5.08
CA ALA A 133 -3.96 12.69 -5.58
C ALA A 133 -2.98 12.36 -4.42
N HIS A 134 -1.73 12.03 -4.74
CA HIS A 134 -0.72 11.56 -3.76
C HIS A 134 -0.63 12.44 -2.50
N SER A 135 -0.53 13.76 -2.67
CA SER A 135 -0.44 14.71 -1.55
C SER A 135 -1.78 15.13 -0.97
N ASN A 136 -2.91 14.87 -1.65
CA ASN A 136 -4.23 14.97 -1.03
C ASN A 136 -4.47 13.80 -0.06
N VAL A 137 -3.79 12.66 -0.26
CA VAL A 137 -3.83 11.53 0.68
C VAL A 137 -2.74 11.63 1.74
N GLY A 138 -1.49 11.89 1.33
CA GLY A 138 -0.34 11.94 2.24
C GLY A 138 -0.12 13.29 2.94
N GLY A 139 -0.83 14.34 2.53
CA GLY A 139 -0.54 15.72 2.93
C GLY A 139 0.52 16.39 2.06
N GLY A 140 0.56 17.73 2.11
CA GLY A 140 1.60 18.55 1.46
C GLY A 140 1.08 19.70 0.61
N TYR A 141 -0.20 19.72 0.25
CA TYR A 141 -0.81 20.89 -0.39
C TYR A 141 -1.17 21.97 0.65
N ARG A 142 -1.19 23.23 0.20
CA ARG A 142 -1.62 24.36 1.04
C ARG A 142 -3.15 24.44 1.01
N ASN A 143 -3.77 24.72 2.16
CA ASN A 143 -5.21 24.87 2.30
C ASN A 143 -6.01 23.67 1.75
N ASP A 144 -5.58 22.46 2.13
CA ASP A 144 -6.19 21.19 1.68
C ASP A 144 -6.67 20.38 2.88
N LEU A 145 -7.96 20.04 2.88
CA LEU A 145 -8.62 19.26 3.93
C LEU A 145 -8.71 17.77 3.60
N LEU A 146 -8.50 17.35 2.34
CA LEU A 146 -8.57 15.95 1.94
C LEU A 146 -7.65 15.01 2.74
N PRO A 147 -6.42 15.40 3.16
CA PRO A 147 -5.54 14.54 3.95
C PRO A 147 -6.09 14.17 5.34
N GLN A 148 -7.08 14.92 5.84
CA GLN A 148 -7.71 14.64 7.14
C GLN A 148 -8.46 13.30 7.12
N LEU A 149 -9.00 12.89 5.96
CA LEU A 149 -9.74 11.64 5.80
C LEU A 149 -8.85 10.40 6.04
N PRO A 150 -7.75 10.17 5.30
CA PRO A 150 -6.84 9.05 5.55
C PRO A 150 -6.11 9.18 6.89
N LEU A 151 -5.81 10.39 7.36
CA LEU A 151 -5.19 10.60 8.67
C LEU A 151 -6.12 10.14 9.81
N GLN A 152 -7.38 10.56 9.80
CA GLN A 152 -8.36 10.11 10.81
C GLN A 152 -8.55 8.60 10.73
N TRP A 153 -8.64 8.02 9.53
CA TRP A 153 -8.78 6.59 9.36
C TRP A 153 -7.60 5.82 9.97
N LEU A 154 -6.35 6.19 9.63
CA LEU A 154 -5.17 5.55 10.19
C LEU A 154 -5.09 5.70 11.70
N GLN A 155 -5.44 6.88 12.23
CA GLN A 155 -5.49 7.10 13.66
C GLN A 155 -6.53 6.19 14.35
N LYS A 156 -7.73 6.07 13.78
CA LYS A 156 -8.78 5.16 14.29
C LYS A 156 -8.29 3.71 14.30
N LYS A 157 -7.61 3.25 13.25
CA LYS A 157 -7.02 1.91 13.18
C LYS A 157 -5.91 1.71 14.22
N ALA A 158 -5.07 2.73 14.43
CA ALA A 158 -4.03 2.70 15.45
C ALA A 158 -4.61 2.63 16.87
N ILE A 159 -5.67 3.40 17.16
CA ILE A 159 -6.39 3.33 18.44
C ILE A 159 -7.01 1.95 18.65
N GLN A 160 -7.63 1.36 17.62
CA GLN A 160 -8.16 -0.01 17.67
C GLN A 160 -7.07 -1.06 17.93
N ALA A 161 -5.83 -0.80 17.49
CA ALA A 161 -4.67 -1.62 17.79
C ALA A 161 -4.08 -1.38 19.19
N GLY A 162 -4.66 -0.48 20.00
CA GLY A 162 -4.26 -0.18 21.37
C GLY A 162 -3.26 0.98 21.52
N LEU A 163 -3.07 1.81 20.48
CA LEU A 163 -2.22 2.99 20.57
C LEU A 163 -2.98 4.21 21.12
N ASN A 164 -2.33 4.97 21.99
CA ASN A 164 -2.87 6.21 22.54
C ASN A 164 -2.35 7.42 21.77
N PHE A 165 -3.23 8.41 21.55
CA PHE A 165 -2.89 9.67 20.93
C PHE A 165 -3.23 10.82 21.87
N ARG A 166 -2.42 11.89 21.83
CA ARG A 166 -2.69 13.11 22.61
C ARG A 166 -3.95 13.83 22.17
N GLN A 167 -4.26 13.74 20.87
CA GLN A 167 -5.39 14.40 20.23
C GLN A 167 -5.97 13.46 19.17
N THR A 168 -7.29 13.52 19.03
CA THR A 168 -8.03 12.78 18.00
C THR A 168 -8.44 13.73 16.89
N ILE A 169 -8.24 13.32 15.65
CA ILE A 169 -8.64 14.08 14.46
C ILE A 169 -10.16 14.08 14.36
N GLN A 170 -10.73 15.28 14.38
CA GLN A 170 -12.14 15.51 14.11
C GLN A 170 -12.26 16.11 12.72
N LEU A 171 -13.11 15.51 11.90
CA LEU A 171 -13.43 16.05 10.59
C LEU A 171 -14.42 17.20 10.76
N SER A 172 -14.24 18.23 9.97
CA SER A 172 -15.10 19.41 9.90
C SER A 172 -16.41 19.14 9.14
N GLY A 173 -16.44 18.09 8.30
CA GLY A 173 -17.54 17.79 7.38
C GLY A 173 -17.39 18.46 6.01
N ASN A 174 -16.40 19.35 5.87
CA ASN A 174 -16.16 20.13 4.65
C ASN A 174 -15.05 19.53 3.77
N GLU A 175 -14.43 18.42 4.17
CA GLU A 175 -13.26 17.84 3.49
C GLU A 175 -13.53 17.50 2.02
N LEU A 176 -14.76 17.11 1.70
CA LEU A 176 -15.16 16.73 0.35
C LEU A 176 -15.48 17.93 -0.56
N LEU A 177 -15.54 19.15 -0.02
CA LEU A 177 -15.72 20.38 -0.81
C LEU A 177 -14.46 20.66 -1.65
N ASP A 178 -13.27 20.31 -1.14
CA ASP A 178 -12.02 20.56 -1.84
C ASP A 178 -11.93 19.70 -3.11
N THR A 179 -11.60 20.35 -4.23
CA THR A 179 -11.35 19.66 -5.49
C THR A 179 -9.98 19.00 -5.46
N PRO A 180 -9.86 17.68 -5.73
CA PRO A 180 -8.58 17.00 -5.87
C PRO A 180 -7.65 17.77 -6.79
N VAL A 181 -6.41 17.97 -6.34
CA VAL A 181 -5.43 18.71 -7.12
C VAL A 181 -5.02 17.86 -8.32
N ASP A 182 -5.01 18.44 -9.52
CA ASP A 182 -4.51 17.77 -10.72
C ASP A 182 -2.98 17.74 -10.73
N SER A 183 -2.43 16.87 -9.88
CA SER A 183 -0.99 16.71 -9.66
C SER A 183 -0.24 16.42 -10.96
N TYR A 184 -0.90 15.81 -11.96
CA TYR A 184 -0.32 15.53 -13.27
C TYR A 184 -0.15 16.80 -14.12
N ALA A 185 -1.14 17.69 -14.12
CA ALA A 185 -1.06 18.95 -14.86
C ALA A 185 -0.08 19.94 -14.23
N GLU A 186 0.03 19.97 -12.90
CA GLU A 186 0.87 20.93 -12.18
C GLU A 186 2.35 20.50 -12.05
N PHE A 187 2.64 19.19 -12.14
CA PHE A 187 3.99 18.69 -11.93
C PHE A 187 5.00 19.23 -12.96
N LEU A 188 6.17 19.66 -12.47
CA LEU A 188 7.19 20.38 -13.25
C LEU A 188 6.61 21.58 -14.03
N LYS A 189 5.66 22.32 -13.45
CA LYS A 189 4.95 23.44 -14.09
C LYS A 189 4.32 23.04 -15.44
N GLY A 190 3.87 21.79 -15.56
CA GLY A 190 3.26 21.26 -16.79
C GLY A 190 4.25 20.74 -17.84
N PHE A 191 5.56 20.88 -17.64
CA PHE A 191 6.57 20.33 -18.57
C PHE A 191 6.51 18.79 -18.63
N TYR A 192 6.13 18.14 -17.53
CA TYR A 192 5.95 16.68 -17.48
C TYR A 192 4.82 16.19 -18.41
N ARG A 193 3.72 16.95 -18.52
CA ARG A 193 2.59 16.64 -19.41
C ARG A 193 3.03 16.64 -20.87
N VAL A 194 3.88 17.60 -21.26
CA VAL A 194 4.47 17.69 -22.60
C VAL A 194 5.39 16.50 -22.87
N LEU A 195 6.31 16.19 -21.95
CA LEU A 195 7.25 15.08 -22.07
C LEU A 195 6.58 13.69 -22.13
N LYS A 196 5.39 13.53 -21.55
CA LYS A 196 4.64 12.27 -21.54
C LYS A 196 3.53 12.19 -22.59
N PHE A 197 3.53 13.10 -23.57
CA PHE A 197 2.52 13.16 -24.64
C PHE A 197 1.07 13.20 -24.10
N GLY A 198 0.84 13.85 -22.94
CA GLY A 198 -0.49 14.00 -22.34
C GLY A 198 -1.14 12.73 -21.80
N LYS A 199 -0.46 11.57 -21.77
CA LYS A 199 -1.07 10.32 -21.29
C LYS A 199 -1.14 10.28 -19.75
N ARG A 200 -2.36 10.37 -19.21
CA ARG A 200 -2.67 10.10 -17.80
C ARG A 200 -2.53 8.61 -17.50
N PHE A 201 -1.98 8.30 -16.32
CA PHE A 201 -1.99 6.95 -15.76
C PHE A 201 -3.19 6.78 -14.83
N TYR A 202 -3.92 5.68 -14.95
CA TYR A 202 -5.05 5.39 -14.06
C TYR A 202 -4.72 4.15 -13.23
N ARG A 203 -4.73 4.33 -11.92
CA ARG A 203 -4.41 3.28 -10.96
C ARG A 203 -5.51 2.22 -10.95
N LYS A 204 -5.13 0.96 -11.07
CA LYS A 204 -6.09 -0.16 -11.06
C LYS A 204 -6.58 -0.41 -9.63
N ILE A 205 -7.88 -0.60 -9.47
CA ILE A 205 -8.54 -0.86 -8.18
C ILE A 205 -9.04 -2.31 -8.17
N GLY A 206 -8.77 -3.05 -7.08
CA GLY A 206 -9.30 -4.40 -6.91
C GLY A 206 -8.71 -5.40 -7.92
N CYS A 207 -7.38 -5.39 -8.05
CA CYS A 207 -6.69 -6.33 -8.93
C CYS A 207 -6.82 -7.77 -8.41
N GLY A 208 -7.08 -8.71 -9.30
CA GLY A 208 -7.13 -10.13 -8.96
C GLY A 208 -5.74 -10.73 -8.77
N ARG A 209 -5.71 -12.05 -8.59
CA ARG A 209 -4.48 -12.83 -8.62
C ARG A 209 -3.79 -12.69 -9.99
N GLU A 210 -2.47 -12.51 -9.97
CA GLU A 210 -1.63 -12.40 -11.15
C GLU A 210 -0.52 -13.46 -11.12
N GLU A 211 -0.25 -14.07 -12.27
CA GLU A 211 0.83 -15.06 -12.40
C GLU A 211 2.18 -14.37 -12.52
N VAL A 212 3.14 -14.84 -11.74
CA VAL A 212 4.53 -14.36 -11.74
C VAL A 212 5.48 -15.54 -11.77
N THR A 213 6.77 -15.28 -12.04
CA THR A 213 7.79 -16.34 -12.03
C THR A 213 7.79 -17.09 -10.68
N GLY A 214 7.51 -18.39 -10.72
CA GLY A 214 7.54 -19.28 -9.55
C GLY A 214 6.24 -19.35 -8.73
N GLY A 215 5.17 -18.66 -9.13
CA GLY A 215 3.90 -18.71 -8.40
C GLY A 215 2.92 -17.63 -8.85
N TRP A 216 2.20 -17.09 -7.88
CA TRP A 216 1.24 -16.02 -8.10
C TRP A 216 1.35 -14.98 -7.01
N ILE A 217 0.98 -13.75 -7.34
CA ILE A 217 0.75 -12.70 -6.37
C ILE A 217 -0.74 -12.38 -6.31
N GLU A 218 -1.21 -12.04 -5.12
CA GLU A 218 -2.57 -11.57 -4.91
C GLU A 218 -2.52 -10.38 -3.96
N PRO A 219 -3.12 -9.22 -4.30
CA PRO A 219 -3.17 -8.10 -3.37
C PRO A 219 -3.77 -8.51 -2.03
N HIS A 220 -3.35 -7.88 -0.93
CA HIS A 220 -4.08 -7.99 0.34
C HIS A 220 -5.50 -7.40 0.21
N LEU A 221 -6.24 -7.34 1.33
CA LEU A 221 -7.53 -6.70 1.37
C LEU A 221 -7.44 -5.26 0.85
N GLU A 222 -8.14 -4.98 -0.24
CA GLU A 222 -8.35 -3.64 -0.78
C GLU A 222 -9.78 -3.19 -0.47
N THR A 223 -9.93 -1.96 0.02
CA THR A 223 -11.22 -1.29 0.25
C THR A 223 -11.24 0.08 -0.41
N ILE A 224 -12.41 0.59 -0.75
CA ILE A 224 -12.63 1.96 -1.25
C ILE A 224 -13.37 2.70 -0.14
N ASP A 225 -12.83 3.83 0.29
CA ASP A 225 -13.40 4.63 1.37
C ASP A 225 -14.73 5.28 0.96
N SER A 226 -15.61 5.54 1.93
CA SER A 226 -16.91 6.16 1.65
C SER A 226 -16.74 7.54 1.01
N SER A 227 -15.70 8.28 1.38
CA SER A 227 -15.37 9.60 0.84
C SER A 227 -15.33 9.66 -0.69
N VAL A 228 -14.90 8.57 -1.35
CA VAL A 228 -14.87 8.46 -2.81
C VAL A 228 -16.28 8.48 -3.39
N PHE A 229 -17.20 7.72 -2.78
CA PHE A 229 -18.60 7.63 -3.19
C PHE A 229 -19.38 8.88 -2.79
N ASP A 230 -19.11 9.41 -1.60
CA ASP A 230 -19.68 10.66 -1.10
C ASP A 230 -19.36 11.81 -2.06
N LYS A 231 -18.11 11.92 -2.52
CA LYS A 231 -17.72 12.93 -3.50
C LYS A 231 -18.33 12.68 -4.89
N TRP A 232 -18.44 11.42 -5.32
CA TRP A 232 -19.14 11.08 -6.57
C TRP A 232 -20.60 11.55 -6.58
N ARG A 233 -21.29 11.44 -5.44
CA ARG A 233 -22.66 11.93 -5.29
C ARG A 233 -22.73 13.45 -5.17
N ALA A 234 -21.81 14.06 -4.43
CA ALA A 234 -21.80 15.50 -4.21
C ALA A 234 -21.40 16.30 -5.46
N ASN A 235 -20.60 15.72 -6.36
CA ASN A 235 -20.13 16.38 -7.58
C ASN A 235 -20.36 15.49 -8.81
N ALA A 236 -21.23 15.94 -9.72
CA ALA A 236 -21.55 15.24 -10.96
C ALA A 236 -20.35 15.10 -11.92
N GLU A 237 -19.38 16.01 -11.85
CA GLU A 237 -18.16 15.98 -12.68
C GLU A 237 -17.09 15.05 -12.11
N TYR A 238 -17.16 14.70 -10.82
CA TYR A 238 -16.21 13.79 -10.20
C TYR A 238 -16.52 12.34 -10.62
N ARG A 239 -15.96 11.94 -11.76
CA ARG A 239 -16.09 10.59 -12.35
C ARG A 239 -14.71 10.00 -12.66
N PRO A 240 -13.89 9.63 -11.64
CA PRO A 240 -12.55 9.09 -11.87
C PRO A 240 -12.61 7.86 -12.77
N VAL A 241 -11.81 7.85 -13.85
CA VAL A 241 -11.89 6.81 -14.90
C VAL A 241 -11.64 5.41 -14.34
N ASN A 242 -10.69 5.27 -13.41
CA ASN A 242 -10.43 4.01 -12.70
C ASN A 242 -11.62 3.54 -11.86
N LEU A 243 -12.35 4.45 -11.21
CA LEU A 243 -13.55 4.11 -10.45
C LEU A 243 -14.69 3.69 -11.37
N VAL A 244 -14.89 4.38 -12.50
CA VAL A 244 -15.87 4.01 -13.54
C VAL A 244 -15.58 2.60 -14.08
N ILE A 245 -14.32 2.32 -14.40
CA ILE A 245 -13.88 1.00 -14.87
C ILE A 245 -14.14 -0.07 -13.81
N TRP A 246 -13.81 0.22 -12.54
CA TRP A 246 -14.06 -0.68 -11.42
C TRP A 246 -15.56 -0.96 -11.23
N ALA A 247 -16.39 0.09 -11.24
CA ALA A 247 -17.84 0.01 -11.06
C ALA A 247 -18.49 -0.85 -12.15
N LYS A 248 -18.10 -0.63 -13.42
CA LYS A 248 -18.54 -1.45 -14.56
C LYS A 248 -18.10 -2.90 -14.40
N LYS A 249 -16.86 -3.15 -13.99
CA LYS A 249 -16.34 -4.50 -13.76
C LYS A 249 -17.11 -5.23 -12.65
N MET A 250 -17.50 -4.50 -11.60
CA MET A 250 -18.24 -5.05 -10.47
C MET A 250 -19.76 -5.11 -10.70
N ASN A 251 -20.26 -4.50 -11.77
CA ASN A 251 -21.68 -4.33 -12.04
C ASN A 251 -22.41 -3.63 -10.88
N ILE A 252 -21.84 -2.53 -10.39
CA ILE A 252 -22.34 -1.77 -9.23
C ILE A 252 -22.39 -0.28 -9.58
N ASP A 253 -23.45 0.40 -9.13
CA ASP A 253 -23.56 1.85 -9.23
C ASP A 253 -22.89 2.52 -8.02
N PRO A 254 -21.82 3.34 -8.21
CA PRO A 254 -21.19 4.09 -7.12
C PRO A 254 -22.13 5.02 -6.35
N GLN A 255 -23.24 5.46 -6.96
CA GLN A 255 -24.24 6.29 -6.27
C GLN A 255 -24.94 5.56 -5.13
N MET A 256 -25.05 4.23 -5.20
CA MET A 256 -25.78 3.42 -4.21
C MET A 256 -24.95 3.05 -2.98
N ILE A 257 -23.66 3.45 -2.93
CA ILE A 257 -22.72 3.04 -1.88
C ILE A 257 -22.57 4.15 -0.83
N HIS A 258 -23.05 3.91 0.40
CA HIS A 258 -22.99 4.89 1.50
C HIS A 258 -21.87 4.63 2.52
N GLY A 259 -21.00 3.66 2.27
CA GLY A 259 -19.96 3.24 3.21
C GLY A 259 -18.68 2.78 2.52
N THR A 260 -17.71 2.31 3.33
CA THR A 260 -16.52 1.66 2.79
C THR A 260 -16.91 0.37 2.06
N MET A 261 -16.32 0.12 0.89
CA MET A 261 -16.62 -1.06 0.08
C MET A 261 -15.39 -1.92 -0.16
N HIS A 262 -15.54 -3.25 -0.15
CA HIS A 262 -14.49 -4.15 -0.62
C HIS A 262 -14.25 -3.97 -2.11
N ALA A 263 -13.01 -3.71 -2.51
CA ALA A 263 -12.67 -3.48 -3.91
C ALA A 263 -12.78 -4.74 -4.78
N ARG A 264 -12.97 -5.93 -4.18
CA ARG A 264 -13.02 -7.25 -4.87
C ARG A 264 -14.27 -8.08 -4.65
N LYS A 265 -15.13 -7.71 -3.70
CA LYS A 265 -16.37 -8.44 -3.40
C LYS A 265 -17.52 -7.43 -3.48
N ALA A 266 -18.54 -7.72 -4.27
CA ALA A 266 -19.82 -7.06 -4.09
C ALA A 266 -20.29 -7.38 -2.65
N ASN A 267 -20.76 -6.39 -1.89
CA ASN A 267 -21.33 -6.67 -0.57
C ASN A 267 -22.47 -7.67 -0.78
N SER A 268 -22.33 -8.88 -0.26
CA SER A 268 -23.47 -9.76 -0.02
C SER A 268 -24.36 -9.00 0.95
N SER A 269 -25.55 -8.62 0.48
CA SER A 269 -26.60 -8.04 1.30
C SER A 269 -26.72 -8.86 2.60
N THR A 270 -26.42 -8.23 3.73
CA THR A 270 -26.85 -8.69 5.05
C THR A 270 -28.34 -8.51 5.19
#